data_AF-A0A0F4YXS0-F1
#
_entry.id   AF-A0A0F4YXS0-F1
#
_cell.length_a   1.000
_cell.length_b   1.000
_cell.length_c   1.000
_cell.angle_alpha   90.00
_cell.angle_beta   90.00
_cell.angle_gamma   90.00
#
_symmetry.space_group_name_H-M   'P 1'
#
loop_
_entity.id
_entity.type
_entity.pdbx_description
1 polymer ?
#
loop_
_entity_poly.entity_id
_entity_poly.type
_entity_poly.pdbx_seq_one_letter_code
_entity_poly.pdbx_strand_id
1 'polypeptide(L)'
;MRRISSLQVLAAALLLASLANAFPHEGMDMNMDMDMGSSHNETASKPASDEGPTSYFAYKEHVGTIFAHIILMVLGWCFILPIVTGAAVMLSVARSRYTIPTQFVFLIINALGLFFGIVYNASTPDLYENNAHHKIGWIVTWVVVAQVVIGLIYAYSGHGRVKNGAAYERAAFLPVSAENTMDHQQSYHEYRWSRDSGQGTERNSSSLQSRPSTPDGENGHLAKPEEDVEESTPLAQGWLRNSVLDRFFASRIPGLVSDRVLRILRVIYIILDRIILPFGFIALSTGGVTYGGVFKAHGIFSGLAHFIKGGIFFWYGLVVLGRFMGCWADFGWAWNVKPPQQVVGKSKSRVPTGEFIESAAIFTYGSTNVFLEHLGGWGGAWTPTDLEHLSIAIMFFGAGLCGMLLESKKVREWLNKTLLRPSSHVDNYDQPDPNWEAQSGVSINPMPALIIFLLGIMMGSHHQESMVSTMVHKQWGSLLAAGALARACTYVLFYIKPPTSYLPSRPPSEVVGAFCLISGGLIFMLSASDIMDVMDYYELDAMFTFNVVVGLTCFIMAYEIIVIAIKAWAVKKESPSQSHPPSWLPAA
;
A
#
# COMPACT_ATOMS: atom_id res chain seq x y z
N MET A 1 22.90 -30.28 6.64
CA MET A 1 23.45 -29.20 7.50
C MET A 1 24.82 -28.78 6.98
N ARG A 2 24.91 -27.63 6.28
CA ARG A 2 26.16 -26.88 6.12
C ARG A 2 25.91 -25.52 6.79
N ARG A 3 26.61 -25.25 7.89
CA ARG A 3 26.51 -23.98 8.62
C ARG A 3 27.14 -22.89 7.75
N ILE A 4 26.32 -22.15 7.03
CA ILE A 4 26.71 -20.84 6.50
C ILE A 4 26.90 -19.96 7.73
N SER A 5 28.13 -19.58 8.00
CA SER A 5 28.46 -18.78 9.18
C SER A 5 27.83 -17.40 9.04
N SER A 6 27.27 -16.88 10.13
CA SER A 6 26.76 -15.52 10.25
C SER A 6 27.76 -14.45 9.74
N LEU A 7 29.06 -14.77 9.74
CA LEU A 7 30.12 -13.96 9.13
C LEU A 7 29.98 -13.78 7.61
N GLN A 8 29.47 -14.75 6.85
CA GLN A 8 29.35 -14.61 5.38
C GLN A 8 28.20 -13.70 4.98
N VAL A 9 27.11 -13.70 5.76
CA VAL A 9 25.98 -12.77 5.58
C VAL A 9 26.37 -11.37 6.04
N LEU A 10 27.12 -11.25 7.15
CA LEU A 10 27.67 -9.97 7.61
C LEU A 10 28.69 -9.41 6.63
N ALA A 11 29.54 -10.26 6.05
CA ALA A 11 30.50 -9.88 5.02
C ALA A 11 29.81 -9.42 3.73
N ALA A 12 28.72 -10.07 3.30
CA ALA A 12 27.95 -9.62 2.15
C ALA A 12 27.22 -8.29 2.40
N ALA A 13 26.70 -8.07 3.61
CA ALA A 13 26.09 -6.80 4.02
C ALA A 13 27.12 -5.67 4.15
N LEU A 14 28.32 -5.97 4.65
CA LEU A 14 29.44 -5.02 4.71
C LEU A 14 30.02 -4.73 3.32
N LEU A 15 30.01 -5.70 2.38
CA LEU A 15 30.45 -5.48 1.00
C LEU A 15 29.48 -4.57 0.24
N LEU A 16 28.17 -4.71 0.48
CA LEU A 16 27.13 -3.81 -0.05
C LEU A 16 27.22 -2.41 0.57
N ALA A 17 27.53 -2.30 1.86
CA ALA A 17 27.79 -1.02 2.52
C ALA A 17 29.10 -0.37 2.06
N SER A 18 30.15 -1.16 1.76
CA SER A 18 31.41 -0.65 1.22
C SER A 18 31.30 -0.23 -0.25
N LEU A 19 30.45 -0.89 -1.04
CA LEU A 19 30.16 -0.48 -2.42
C LEU A 19 29.35 0.83 -2.48
N ALA A 20 28.53 1.12 -1.46
CA ALA A 20 27.86 2.42 -1.33
C ALA A 20 28.82 3.57 -0.91
N ASN A 21 29.93 3.24 -0.23
CA ASN A 21 30.96 4.20 0.19
C ASN A 21 32.18 4.26 -0.76
N ALA A 22 32.20 3.49 -1.85
CA ALA A 22 33.31 3.42 -2.80
C ALA A 22 33.09 4.27 -4.07
N PHE A 23 32.37 5.40 -3.95
CA PHE A 23 32.55 6.51 -4.89
C PHE A 23 33.70 7.37 -4.41
N PRO A 24 34.80 7.53 -5.19
CA PRO A 24 35.92 8.36 -4.77
C PRO A 24 35.46 9.82 -4.63
N HIS A 25 35.66 10.40 -3.45
CA HIS A 25 35.86 11.84 -3.32
C HIS A 25 37.24 12.16 -3.92
N GLU A 26 37.30 12.39 -5.23
CA GLU A 26 38.42 13.16 -5.80
C GLU A 26 38.11 14.64 -5.59
N GLY A 27 38.74 15.21 -4.56
CA GLY A 27 39.01 16.64 -4.55
C GLY A 27 40.03 16.94 -5.65
N MET A 28 39.57 17.48 -6.77
CA MET A 28 40.44 18.19 -7.70
C MET A 28 40.40 19.67 -7.34
N ASP A 29 41.43 20.10 -6.61
CA ASP A 29 41.90 21.48 -6.62
C ASP A 29 42.22 21.86 -8.07
N MET A 30 41.30 22.58 -8.71
CA MET A 30 41.57 23.30 -9.95
C MET A 30 41.82 24.76 -9.59
N ASN A 31 43.06 25.04 -9.20
CA ASN A 31 43.62 26.38 -9.17
C ASN A 31 43.74 26.85 -10.63
N MET A 32 42.73 27.60 -11.12
CA MET A 32 42.83 28.33 -12.38
C MET A 32 42.93 29.82 -12.07
N ASP A 33 44.17 30.30 -11.96
CA ASP A 33 44.53 31.69 -12.21
C ASP A 33 44.07 32.04 -13.64
N MET A 34 42.99 32.81 -13.73
CA MET A 34 42.59 33.51 -14.95
C MET A 34 42.65 35.00 -14.64
N ASP A 35 43.83 35.57 -14.88
CA ASP A 35 44.00 37.00 -15.13
C ASP A 35 43.19 37.37 -16.38
N MET A 36 42.07 38.06 -16.17
CA MET A 36 41.33 38.77 -17.21
C MET A 36 40.91 40.11 -16.63
N GLY A 37 41.66 41.15 -16.96
CA GLY A 37 41.30 42.53 -16.68
C GLY A 37 39.92 42.86 -17.22
N SER A 38 38.97 43.11 -16.31
CA SER A 38 37.67 43.69 -16.65
C SER A 38 37.70 45.19 -16.41
N SER A 39 37.67 45.93 -17.52
CA SER A 39 37.21 47.31 -17.59
C SER A 39 35.87 47.49 -16.85
N HIS A 40 35.82 48.47 -15.96
CA HIS A 40 34.58 49.02 -15.41
C HIS A 40 33.57 49.31 -16.53
N ASN A 41 32.40 48.68 -16.46
CA ASN A 41 31.20 49.21 -17.09
C ASN A 41 30.01 49.02 -16.17
N GLU A 42 29.19 50.05 -16.15
CA GLU A 42 28.33 50.45 -15.04
C GLU A 42 27.23 49.44 -14.69
N THR A 43 26.98 49.35 -13.39
CA THR A 43 25.84 48.68 -12.75
C THR A 43 24.52 49.23 -13.30
N ALA A 44 23.94 48.52 -14.26
CA ALA A 44 22.51 48.61 -14.54
C ALA A 44 21.76 47.99 -13.34
N SER A 45 21.42 48.86 -12.40
CA SER A 45 20.50 48.59 -11.30
C SER A 45 19.19 48.05 -11.88
N LYS A 46 18.90 46.76 -11.64
CA LYS A 46 17.53 46.27 -11.69
C LYS A 46 16.73 47.11 -10.70
N PRO A 47 15.58 47.68 -11.09
CA PRO A 47 14.73 48.38 -10.14
C PRO A 47 14.26 47.34 -9.11
N ALA A 48 14.50 47.63 -7.83
CA ALA A 48 13.87 46.93 -6.73
C ALA A 48 12.36 47.19 -6.83
N SER A 49 11.63 46.29 -7.47
CA SER A 49 10.21 46.15 -7.20
C SER A 49 10.10 45.55 -5.80
N ASP A 50 9.75 46.39 -4.82
CA ASP A 50 9.51 46.07 -3.41
C ASP A 50 8.28 45.14 -3.19
N GLU A 51 7.81 44.48 -4.25
CA GLU A 51 6.71 43.52 -4.23
C GLU A 51 7.30 42.11 -4.34
N GLY A 52 7.55 41.47 -3.20
CA GLY A 52 7.76 40.03 -3.16
C GLY A 52 6.56 39.29 -3.78
N PRO A 53 6.73 38.02 -4.21
CA PRO A 53 5.66 37.28 -4.86
C PRO A 53 4.41 37.25 -3.97
N THR A 54 3.30 37.82 -4.47
CA THR A 54 2.02 37.86 -3.76
C THR A 54 1.46 36.44 -3.60
N SER A 55 1.56 35.91 -2.38
CA SER A 55 1.02 34.61 -2.01
C SER A 55 0.33 34.62 -0.66
N TYR A 56 -0.58 33.68 -0.44
CA TYR A 56 -1.25 33.52 0.85
C TYR A 56 -0.25 33.22 1.97
N PHE A 57 0.91 32.64 1.66
CA PHE A 57 2.03 32.50 2.60
C PHE A 57 2.64 33.84 3.02
N ALA A 58 2.79 34.78 2.09
CA ALA A 58 3.30 36.12 2.36
C ALA A 58 2.23 37.07 2.93
N TYR A 59 0.94 36.70 2.83
CA TYR A 59 -0.19 37.49 3.29
C TYR A 59 -0.34 37.41 4.82
N LYS A 60 -0.21 38.57 5.50
CA LYS A 60 -0.15 38.64 6.97
C LYS A 60 -1.49 38.83 7.66
N GLU A 61 -2.59 39.02 6.92
CA GLU A 61 -3.91 39.19 7.52
C GLU A 61 -4.64 37.86 7.65
N HIS A 62 -5.50 37.74 8.67
CA HIS A 62 -6.34 36.55 8.91
C HIS A 62 -5.57 35.21 9.02
N VAL A 63 -4.28 35.26 9.32
CA VAL A 63 -3.37 34.11 9.47
C VAL A 63 -3.96 33.03 10.39
N GLY A 64 -4.54 33.41 11.53
CA GLY A 64 -5.16 32.46 12.46
C GLY A 64 -6.27 31.60 11.82
N THR A 65 -7.06 32.16 10.91
CA THR A 65 -8.16 31.42 10.25
C THR A 65 -7.67 30.44 9.19
N ILE A 66 -6.68 30.82 8.37
CA ILE A 66 -6.10 29.89 7.39
C ILE A 66 -5.30 28.78 8.08
N PHE A 67 -4.56 29.08 9.14
CA PHE A 67 -3.90 28.05 9.94
C PHE A 67 -4.91 27.11 10.62
N ALA A 68 -6.03 27.63 11.14
CA ALA A 68 -7.09 26.78 11.68
C ALA A 68 -7.66 25.84 10.61
N HIS A 69 -7.91 26.34 9.39
CA HIS A 69 -8.32 25.52 8.25
C HIS A 69 -7.28 24.42 7.96
N ILE A 70 -6.01 24.78 7.79
CA ILE A 70 -4.92 23.83 7.46
C ILE A 70 -4.78 22.77 8.55
N ILE A 71 -4.71 23.16 9.82
CA ILE A 71 -4.54 22.23 10.94
C ILE A 71 -5.73 21.28 11.03
N LEU A 72 -6.96 21.79 10.93
CA LEU A 72 -8.16 20.93 10.98
C LEU A 72 -8.23 19.98 9.79
N MET A 73 -7.85 20.43 8.59
CA MET A 73 -7.80 19.56 7.41
C MET A 73 -6.72 18.49 7.54
N VAL A 74 -5.52 18.84 8.01
CA VAL A 74 -4.45 17.86 8.24
C VAL A 74 -4.87 16.86 9.33
N LEU A 75 -5.43 17.33 10.46
CA LEU A 75 -5.93 16.45 11.53
C LEU A 75 -7.05 15.52 11.02
N GLY A 76 -8.00 16.05 10.26
CA GLY A 76 -9.07 15.27 9.66
C GLY A 76 -8.54 14.23 8.67
N TRP A 77 -7.82 14.67 7.64
CA TRP A 77 -7.46 13.87 6.47
C TRP A 77 -6.22 13.00 6.66
N CYS A 78 -5.20 13.45 7.40
CA CYS A 78 -3.99 12.67 7.63
C CYS A 78 -4.08 11.76 8.85
N PHE A 79 -4.88 12.13 9.87
CA PHE A 79 -4.92 11.37 11.12
C PHE A 79 -6.26 10.64 11.28
N ILE A 80 -7.35 11.38 11.38
CA ILE A 80 -8.63 10.78 11.73
C ILE A 80 -9.13 9.86 10.61
N LEU A 81 -9.04 10.29 9.35
CA LEU A 81 -9.53 9.52 8.23
C LEU A 81 -8.80 8.16 8.09
N PRO A 82 -7.47 8.04 8.12
CA PRO A 82 -6.81 6.72 8.16
C PRO A 82 -7.20 5.83 9.34
N ILE A 83 -7.54 6.39 10.51
CA ILE A 83 -8.04 5.58 11.64
C ILE A 83 -9.48 5.10 11.38
N VAL A 84 -10.30 5.97 10.80
CA VAL A 84 -11.74 5.77 10.54
C VAL A 84 -11.99 4.86 9.35
N THR A 85 -11.44 5.22 8.20
CA THR A 85 -11.64 4.59 6.89
C THR A 85 -10.53 3.57 6.61
N GLY A 86 -9.30 3.85 7.06
CA GLY A 86 -8.18 2.92 7.09
C GLY A 86 -8.09 2.01 5.87
N ALA A 87 -8.01 2.63 4.69
CA ALA A 87 -7.50 2.13 3.41
C ALA A 87 -8.00 0.79 2.83
N ALA A 88 -8.80 0.00 3.56
CA ALA A 88 -9.61 -1.13 3.07
C ALA A 88 -10.25 -1.98 4.20
N VAL A 89 -9.80 -1.95 5.46
CA VAL A 89 -10.15 -3.05 6.42
C VAL A 89 -10.16 -2.67 7.92
N MET A 90 -10.06 -1.40 8.35
CA MET A 90 -9.73 -1.16 9.78
C MET A 90 -10.88 -1.38 10.77
N LEU A 91 -12.01 -0.68 10.61
CA LEU A 91 -13.15 -0.82 11.53
C LEU A 91 -14.40 -1.35 10.83
N SER A 92 -14.58 -1.03 9.54
CA SER A 92 -15.68 -1.53 8.71
C SER A 92 -15.61 -3.04 8.43
N VAL A 93 -14.41 -3.63 8.37
CA VAL A 93 -14.24 -5.09 8.20
C VAL A 93 -14.21 -5.82 9.55
N ALA A 94 -13.71 -5.16 10.61
CA ALA A 94 -13.85 -5.67 11.97
C ALA A 94 -15.33 -5.69 12.43
N ARG A 95 -16.22 -4.92 11.77
CA ARG A 95 -17.60 -4.64 12.21
C ARG A 95 -17.61 -3.95 13.57
N SER A 96 -16.68 -3.02 13.75
CA SER A 96 -16.52 -2.36 15.02
C SER A 96 -17.58 -1.32 15.29
N ARG A 97 -18.10 -1.33 16.52
CA ARG A 97 -19.02 -0.32 17.04
C ARG A 97 -18.44 1.10 17.02
N TYR A 98 -17.13 1.25 16.87
CA TYR A 98 -16.47 2.57 16.82
C TYR A 98 -16.45 3.19 15.41
N THR A 99 -16.82 2.45 14.36
CA THR A 99 -16.76 2.93 12.97
C THR A 99 -17.62 4.19 12.77
N ILE A 100 -18.89 4.11 13.15
CA ILE A 100 -19.87 5.19 12.95
C ILE A 100 -19.51 6.44 13.77
N PRO A 101 -19.25 6.38 15.09
CA PRO A 101 -18.88 7.58 15.84
C PRO A 101 -17.61 8.24 15.33
N THR A 102 -16.61 7.48 14.90
CA THR A 102 -15.36 8.07 14.39
C THR A 102 -15.58 8.73 13.01
N GLN A 103 -16.47 8.20 12.17
CA GLN A 103 -16.93 8.86 10.93
C GLN A 103 -17.64 10.20 11.20
N PHE A 104 -18.48 10.26 12.24
CA PHE A 104 -19.11 11.52 12.65
C PHE A 104 -18.10 12.55 13.15
N VAL A 105 -17.13 12.13 13.97
CA VAL A 105 -16.04 13.00 14.43
C VAL A 105 -15.25 13.55 13.24
N PHE A 106 -14.93 12.72 12.24
CA PHE A 106 -14.30 13.18 11.01
C PHE A 106 -15.14 14.26 10.30
N LEU A 107 -16.45 14.02 10.11
CA LEU A 107 -17.33 14.98 9.44
C LEU A 107 -17.41 16.32 10.17
N ILE A 108 -17.44 16.31 11.51
CA ILE A 108 -17.45 17.54 12.32
C ILE A 108 -16.14 18.32 12.10
N ILE A 109 -14.99 17.64 12.17
CA ILE A 109 -13.69 18.29 12.00
C ILE A 109 -13.53 18.82 10.57
N ASN A 110 -13.95 18.06 9.56
CA ASN A 110 -13.95 18.49 8.17
C ASN A 110 -14.89 19.70 7.96
N ALA A 111 -16.08 19.70 8.56
CA ALA A 111 -17.00 20.84 8.49
C ALA A 111 -16.44 22.10 9.16
N LEU A 112 -15.80 21.97 10.33
CA LEU A 112 -15.12 23.08 11.00
C LEU A 112 -13.95 23.61 10.16
N GLY A 113 -13.14 22.71 9.57
CA GLY A 113 -12.08 23.10 8.65
C GLY A 113 -12.64 23.90 7.47
N LEU A 114 -13.71 23.41 6.83
CA LEU A 114 -14.35 24.10 5.70
C LEU A 114 -14.90 25.46 6.12
N PHE A 115 -15.52 25.56 7.30
CA PHE A 115 -16.02 26.81 7.84
C PHE A 115 -14.92 27.87 7.94
N PHE A 116 -13.76 27.53 8.53
CA PHE A 116 -12.63 28.46 8.60
C PHE A 116 -12.07 28.83 7.22
N GLY A 117 -12.06 27.88 6.27
CA GLY A 117 -11.65 28.16 4.89
C GLY A 117 -12.59 29.12 4.15
N ILE A 118 -13.91 28.97 4.34
CA ILE A 118 -14.92 29.87 3.77
C ILE A 118 -14.83 31.26 4.39
N VAL A 119 -14.68 31.34 5.72
CA VAL A 119 -14.50 32.62 6.42
C VAL A 119 -13.25 33.33 5.94
N TYR A 120 -12.14 32.62 5.76
CA TYR A 120 -10.91 33.19 5.20
C TYR A 120 -11.14 33.73 3.78
N ASN A 121 -11.69 32.92 2.88
CA ASN A 121 -12.00 33.35 1.50
C ASN A 121 -12.94 34.55 1.42
N ALA A 122 -13.88 34.69 2.37
CA ALA A 122 -14.77 35.84 2.42
C ALA A 122 -14.09 37.10 3.00
N SER A 123 -13.01 36.93 3.75
CA SER A 123 -12.29 38.02 4.45
C SER A 123 -11.02 38.47 3.73
N THR A 124 -10.54 37.72 2.74
CA THR A 124 -9.32 38.03 1.99
C THR A 124 -9.61 38.21 0.49
N PRO A 125 -8.84 39.06 -0.22
CA PRO A 125 -8.95 39.15 -1.67
C PRO A 125 -8.59 37.80 -2.31
N ASP A 126 -9.31 37.43 -3.38
CA ASP A 126 -8.97 36.22 -4.13
C ASP A 126 -7.71 36.47 -4.95
N LEU A 127 -6.57 35.96 -4.45
CA LEU A 127 -5.28 36.07 -5.13
C LEU A 127 -5.18 35.15 -6.36
N TYR A 128 -5.98 34.08 -6.41
CA TYR A 128 -5.87 33.01 -7.41
C TYR A 128 -7.24 32.64 -7.95
N GLU A 129 -7.71 33.45 -8.90
CA GLU A 129 -8.95 33.17 -9.62
C GLU A 129 -8.93 31.76 -10.24
N ASN A 130 -10.03 31.02 -10.07
CA ASN A 130 -10.20 29.66 -10.61
C ASN A 130 -9.20 28.60 -10.11
N ASN A 131 -8.65 28.76 -8.89
CA ASN A 131 -7.75 27.75 -8.31
C ASN A 131 -8.36 26.33 -8.28
N ALA A 132 -7.50 25.32 -8.52
CA ALA A 132 -7.90 23.92 -8.57
C ALA A 132 -8.28 23.38 -7.18
N HIS A 133 -7.64 23.89 -6.12
CA HIS A 133 -7.85 23.41 -4.75
C HIS A 133 -9.30 23.58 -4.30
N HIS A 134 -9.95 24.72 -4.55
CA HIS A 134 -11.35 24.94 -4.19
C HIS A 134 -12.27 23.93 -4.88
N LYS A 135 -12.07 23.67 -6.18
CA LYS A 135 -12.85 22.69 -6.95
C LYS A 135 -12.66 21.27 -6.39
N ILE A 136 -11.41 20.87 -6.15
CA ILE A 136 -11.08 19.56 -5.59
C ILE A 136 -11.63 19.40 -4.18
N GLY A 137 -11.51 20.42 -3.33
CA GLY A 137 -12.01 20.41 -1.95
C GLY A 137 -13.52 20.16 -1.86
N TRP A 138 -14.32 20.79 -2.73
CA TRP A 138 -15.75 20.52 -2.82
C TRP A 138 -16.06 19.10 -3.29
N ILE A 139 -15.39 18.63 -4.36
CA ILE A 139 -15.57 17.26 -4.88
C ILE A 139 -15.28 16.23 -3.77
N VAL A 140 -14.13 16.38 -3.11
CA VAL A 140 -13.64 15.48 -2.08
C VAL A 140 -14.58 15.47 -0.86
N THR A 141 -15.09 16.64 -0.46
CA THR A 141 -16.07 16.75 0.62
C THR A 141 -17.37 16.01 0.29
N TRP A 142 -17.93 16.20 -0.91
CA TRP A 142 -19.14 15.50 -1.33
C TRP A 142 -18.94 13.98 -1.40
N VAL A 143 -17.75 13.54 -1.84
CA VAL A 143 -17.40 12.12 -1.87
C VAL A 143 -17.39 11.51 -0.47
N VAL A 144 -16.79 12.17 0.54
CA VAL A 144 -16.81 11.63 1.91
C VAL A 144 -18.21 11.63 2.50
N VAL A 145 -18.99 12.70 2.30
CA VAL A 145 -20.37 12.75 2.77
C VAL A 145 -21.18 11.59 2.16
N ALA A 146 -21.03 11.34 0.86
CA ALA A 146 -21.66 10.20 0.20
C ALA A 146 -21.19 8.87 0.79
N GLN A 147 -19.88 8.70 1.04
CA GLN A 147 -19.33 7.48 1.65
C GLN A 147 -19.94 7.22 3.03
N VAL A 148 -20.02 8.23 3.91
CA VAL A 148 -20.58 8.08 5.26
C VAL A 148 -22.08 7.77 5.20
N VAL A 149 -22.84 8.42 4.31
CA VAL A 149 -24.27 8.14 4.11
C VAL A 149 -24.49 6.70 3.64
N ILE A 150 -23.70 6.23 2.67
CA ILE A 150 -23.78 4.85 2.19
C ILE A 150 -23.42 3.87 3.31
N GLY A 151 -22.37 4.17 4.09
CA GLY A 151 -21.99 3.37 5.27
C GLY A 151 -23.11 3.26 6.30
N LEU A 152 -23.82 4.36 6.57
CA LEU A 152 -24.98 4.40 7.46
C LEU A 152 -26.13 3.53 6.93
N ILE A 153 -26.44 3.63 5.64
CA ILE A 153 -27.48 2.80 5.00
C ILE A 153 -27.16 1.31 5.15
N TYR A 154 -25.88 0.91 5.02
CA TYR A 154 -25.48 -0.48 5.24
C TYR A 154 -25.60 -0.93 6.69
N ALA A 155 -25.19 -0.08 7.64
CA ALA A 155 -25.30 -0.41 9.06
C ALA A 155 -26.75 -0.67 9.49
N TYR A 156 -27.70 0.09 8.92
CA TYR A 156 -29.12 0.05 9.31
C TYR A 156 -30.03 -0.81 8.42
N SER A 157 -29.58 -1.26 7.25
CA SER A 157 -30.39 -2.10 6.35
C SER A 157 -30.46 -3.59 6.76
N GLY A 158 -29.74 -4.02 7.80
CA GLY A 158 -29.78 -5.39 8.35
C GLY A 158 -29.31 -6.50 7.39
N HIS A 159 -29.06 -6.21 6.12
CA HIS A 159 -28.81 -7.17 5.04
C HIS A 159 -27.32 -7.57 4.86
N GLY A 160 -26.52 -7.40 5.90
CA GLY A 160 -25.09 -7.71 5.92
C GLY A 160 -24.73 -9.20 6.05
N ARG A 161 -25.48 -10.11 5.40
CA ARG A 161 -25.10 -11.54 5.33
C ARG A 161 -23.91 -11.70 4.38
N VAL A 162 -22.70 -11.87 4.93
CA VAL A 162 -21.53 -12.36 4.18
C VAL A 162 -20.95 -13.55 4.94
N LYS A 163 -20.86 -14.67 4.23
CA LYS A 163 -20.26 -15.94 4.66
C LYS A 163 -18.78 -15.76 5.03
N ASN A 164 -18.37 -16.50 6.05
CA ASN A 164 -17.02 -16.64 6.62
C ASN A 164 -15.85 -16.55 5.61
N GLY A 165 -15.40 -15.33 5.31
CA GLY A 165 -14.14 -15.06 4.61
C GLY A 165 -13.07 -14.42 5.50
N ALA A 166 -13.40 -14.12 6.76
CA ALA A 166 -12.58 -13.31 7.67
C ALA A 166 -11.65 -14.13 8.59
N ALA A 167 -11.73 -15.46 8.61
CA ALA A 167 -10.91 -16.27 9.53
C ALA A 167 -9.41 -16.14 9.23
N TYR A 168 -9.03 -16.08 7.95
CA TYR A 168 -7.63 -15.95 7.54
C TYR A 168 -7.11 -14.51 7.64
N GLU A 169 -7.92 -13.50 7.28
CA GLU A 169 -7.57 -12.09 7.50
C GLU A 169 -7.30 -11.81 8.99
N ARG A 170 -8.04 -12.45 9.92
CA ARG A 170 -7.80 -12.36 11.37
C ARG A 170 -6.44 -12.93 11.78
N ALA A 171 -6.02 -14.05 11.20
CA ALA A 171 -4.77 -14.72 11.55
C ALA A 171 -3.53 -13.93 11.09
N ALA A 172 -3.62 -13.21 9.97
CA ALA A 172 -2.51 -12.44 9.40
C ALA A 172 -2.05 -11.25 10.27
N PHE A 173 -2.93 -10.68 11.10
CA PHE A 173 -2.63 -9.48 11.90
C PHE A 173 -2.34 -9.74 13.38
N LEU A 174 -2.43 -10.98 13.87
CA LEU A 174 -2.07 -11.29 15.25
C LEU A 174 -0.54 -11.37 15.40
N PRO A 175 0.06 -10.76 16.45
CA PRO A 175 1.46 -11.00 16.76
C PRO A 175 1.60 -12.46 17.20
N VAL A 176 2.19 -13.29 16.34
CA VAL A 176 2.45 -14.70 16.64
C VAL A 176 3.72 -14.77 17.47
N SER A 177 3.61 -15.25 18.71
CA SER A 177 4.76 -15.64 19.52
C SER A 177 5.45 -16.85 18.87
N ALA A 178 6.77 -16.95 19.01
CA ALA A 178 7.54 -18.08 18.46
C ALA A 178 7.01 -19.46 18.94
N GLU A 179 6.40 -19.49 20.13
CA GLU A 179 5.78 -20.67 20.75
C GLU A 179 4.50 -21.11 20.02
N ASN A 180 3.59 -20.19 19.69
CA ASN A 180 2.38 -20.49 18.91
C ASN A 180 2.67 -20.92 17.47
N THR A 181 3.87 -20.60 16.95
CA THR A 181 4.31 -21.02 15.60
C THR A 181 4.57 -22.53 15.56
N MET A 182 5.03 -23.12 16.66
CA MET A 182 5.32 -24.55 16.75
C MET A 182 4.03 -25.38 16.91
N ASP A 183 3.08 -24.91 17.71
CA ASP A 183 1.79 -25.61 17.92
C ASP A 183 0.92 -25.65 16.66
N HIS A 184 0.87 -24.54 15.89
CA HIS A 184 0.16 -24.54 14.61
C HIS A 184 0.83 -25.41 13.55
N GLN A 185 2.14 -25.61 13.61
CA GLN A 185 2.86 -26.46 12.66
C GLN A 185 2.65 -27.96 12.94
N GLN A 186 2.34 -28.34 14.17
CA GLN A 186 1.95 -29.71 14.51
C GLN A 186 0.49 -30.02 14.14
N SER A 187 -0.43 -29.07 14.31
CA SER A 187 -1.86 -29.31 14.10
C SER A 187 -2.28 -29.64 12.66
N TYR A 188 -1.45 -29.35 11.64
CA TYR A 188 -1.77 -29.63 10.23
C TYR A 188 -1.11 -30.91 9.68
N HIS A 189 -0.23 -31.58 10.44
CA HIS A 189 0.49 -32.76 9.97
C HIS A 189 -0.09 -34.10 10.47
N GLU A 190 -1.19 -34.10 11.20
CA GLU A 190 -1.77 -35.34 11.75
C GLU A 190 -3.24 -35.53 11.36
N TYR A 191 -3.46 -35.85 10.08
CA TYR A 191 -4.67 -36.57 9.65
C TYR A 191 -4.27 -37.77 8.78
N ARG A 192 -3.49 -38.67 9.38
CA ARG A 192 -3.21 -39.99 8.79
C ARG A 192 -4.31 -40.94 9.28
N TRP A 193 -5.28 -41.23 8.41
CA TRP A 193 -6.28 -42.26 8.65
C TRP A 193 -5.61 -43.65 8.63
N SER A 194 -5.15 -44.10 9.80
CA SER A 194 -4.75 -45.49 10.03
C SER A 194 -6.00 -46.25 10.48
N ARG A 195 -6.79 -46.76 9.53
CA ARG A 195 -7.68 -47.90 9.80
C ARG A 195 -6.87 -49.17 9.56
N ASP A 196 -6.08 -49.53 10.57
CA ASP A 196 -5.54 -50.87 10.70
C ASP A 196 -6.10 -51.48 11.98
N SER A 197 -6.99 -52.44 11.81
CA SER A 197 -7.36 -53.38 12.86
C SER A 197 -7.55 -54.71 12.16
N GLY A 198 -6.43 -55.38 11.95
CA GLY A 198 -6.39 -56.81 11.70
C GLY A 198 -7.06 -57.58 12.84
N GLN A 199 -8.13 -58.28 12.50
CA GLN A 199 -8.60 -59.50 13.15
C GLN A 199 -9.06 -60.37 11.98
N GLY A 200 -8.35 -61.43 11.60
CA GLY A 200 -8.25 -62.64 12.41
C GLY A 200 -9.26 -63.62 11.83
N THR A 201 -8.79 -64.50 10.94
CA THR A 201 -9.59 -65.50 10.24
C THR A 201 -10.07 -66.58 11.21
N GLU A 202 -11.38 -66.73 11.41
CA GLU A 202 -11.94 -67.93 12.05
C GLU A 202 -13.08 -68.51 11.23
N ARG A 203 -12.97 -69.82 10.96
CA ARG A 203 -13.95 -70.68 10.30
C ARG A 203 -14.85 -71.30 11.36
N ASN A 204 -16.15 -71.25 11.14
CA ASN A 204 -17.23 -71.99 11.81
C ASN A 204 -17.59 -71.59 13.26
N SER A 205 -18.70 -70.86 13.41
CA SER A 205 -19.79 -71.36 14.26
C SER A 205 -21.13 -70.73 13.89
N SER A 206 -22.10 -71.63 13.72
CA SER A 206 -23.50 -71.41 13.40
C SER A 206 -24.36 -71.70 14.64
N SER A 207 -25.26 -70.79 15.01
CA SER A 207 -26.59 -71.08 15.57
C SER A 207 -27.32 -69.74 15.81
N LEU A 208 -28.42 -69.47 15.07
CA LEU A 208 -29.82 -69.61 15.52
C LEU A 208 -30.15 -68.66 16.68
N GLN A 209 -31.16 -67.79 16.72
CA GLN A 209 -32.35 -67.45 15.95
C GLN A 209 -32.67 -65.99 16.36
N SER A 210 -33.03 -65.05 15.49
CA SER A 210 -34.42 -64.85 15.07
C SER A 210 -34.51 -63.72 14.03
N ARG A 211 -35.30 -63.98 13.00
CA ARG A 211 -35.89 -63.05 12.01
C ARG A 211 -37.42 -63.34 12.06
N PRO A 212 -38.35 -62.60 11.43
CA PRO A 212 -38.23 -61.29 10.78
C PRO A 212 -39.39 -60.32 11.13
N SER A 213 -39.18 -59.02 10.94
CA SER A 213 -40.26 -58.12 10.50
C SER A 213 -39.67 -56.93 9.76
N THR A 214 -39.96 -56.90 8.46
CA THR A 214 -39.79 -55.81 7.49
C THR A 214 -41.16 -55.62 6.83
N PRO A 215 -41.45 -54.51 6.11
CA PRO A 215 -40.66 -53.29 5.90
C PRO A 215 -41.48 -52.01 6.22
N ASP A 216 -40.82 -50.89 6.47
CA ASP A 216 -41.20 -49.66 5.77
C ASP A 216 -40.03 -48.69 5.77
N GLY A 217 -39.71 -48.23 4.56
CA GLY A 217 -38.63 -47.32 4.32
C GLY A 217 -39.07 -45.91 4.68
N GLU A 218 -38.25 -45.23 5.47
CA GLU A 218 -38.01 -43.82 5.25
C GLU A 218 -36.61 -43.47 5.75
N ASN A 219 -35.93 -42.72 4.90
CA ASN A 219 -34.50 -42.49 4.93
C ASN A 219 -34.03 -41.90 6.27
N GLY A 220 -33.02 -42.54 6.87
CA GLY A 220 -32.23 -41.95 7.94
C GLY A 220 -31.65 -40.63 7.48
N HIS A 221 -32.26 -39.53 7.92
CA HIS A 221 -31.75 -38.20 7.68
C HIS A 221 -30.43 -38.08 8.46
N LEU A 222 -29.32 -38.18 7.73
CA LEU A 222 -28.04 -37.64 8.17
C LEU A 222 -28.31 -36.25 8.75
N ALA A 223 -27.95 -36.04 10.02
CA ALA A 223 -27.83 -34.70 10.56
C ALA A 223 -26.86 -33.92 9.66
N LYS A 224 -27.40 -33.02 8.84
CA LYS A 224 -26.63 -31.98 8.16
C LYS A 224 -25.94 -31.15 9.25
N PRO A 225 -24.62 -30.97 9.21
CA PRO A 225 -24.03 -29.90 9.98
C PRO A 225 -24.43 -28.56 9.34
N GLU A 226 -24.75 -27.59 10.18
CA GLU A 226 -25.04 -26.17 9.86
C GLU A 226 -26.49 -25.87 9.40
N GLU A 227 -27.43 -25.91 10.35
CA GLU A 227 -28.46 -24.87 10.39
C GLU A 227 -27.78 -23.57 10.83
N ASP A 228 -27.73 -22.61 9.91
CA ASP A 228 -27.21 -21.26 10.11
C ASP A 228 -27.92 -20.59 11.30
N VAL A 229 -27.28 -20.56 12.47
CA VAL A 229 -27.69 -19.69 13.57
C VAL A 229 -27.64 -18.25 13.07
N GLU A 230 -28.79 -17.59 13.00
CA GLU A 230 -28.93 -16.20 12.58
C GLU A 230 -28.24 -15.25 13.56
N GLU A 231 -26.94 -15.03 13.40
CA GLU A 231 -26.21 -14.04 14.18
C GLU A 231 -26.46 -12.64 13.58
N SER A 232 -27.32 -11.88 14.24
CA SER A 232 -27.60 -10.47 13.93
C SER A 232 -26.30 -9.65 13.96
N THR A 233 -26.14 -8.75 12.99
CA THR A 233 -24.94 -7.89 12.90
C THR A 233 -24.73 -7.08 14.19
N PRO A 234 -23.58 -7.21 14.88
CA PRO A 234 -23.29 -6.48 16.13
C PRO A 234 -23.33 -4.95 16.00
N LEU A 235 -23.23 -4.44 14.76
CA LEU A 235 -23.27 -3.01 14.44
C LEU A 235 -24.60 -2.36 14.83
N ALA A 236 -25.72 -3.10 14.79
CA ALA A 236 -27.04 -2.57 15.08
C ALA A 236 -27.35 -2.43 16.59
N GLN A 237 -26.60 -3.11 17.46
CA GLN A 237 -27.02 -3.32 18.85
C GLN A 237 -26.29 -2.44 19.88
N GLY A 238 -25.27 -1.67 19.46
CA GLY A 238 -24.30 -1.12 20.41
C GLY A 238 -24.17 0.40 20.51
N TRP A 239 -24.69 1.21 19.58
CA TRP A 239 -24.29 2.63 19.51
C TRP A 239 -25.33 3.62 20.05
N LEU A 240 -26.61 3.46 19.73
CA LEU A 240 -27.65 4.35 20.24
C LEU A 240 -28.49 3.64 21.28
N ARG A 241 -28.00 3.63 22.53
CA ARG A 241 -28.83 3.33 23.70
C ARG A 241 -29.92 4.39 23.97
N ASN A 242 -30.20 5.28 23.00
CA ASN A 242 -31.21 6.34 23.02
C ASN A 242 -32.18 6.21 21.81
N SER A 243 -33.48 6.26 22.11
CA SER A 243 -34.57 5.53 21.47
C SER A 243 -35.26 6.17 20.24
N VAL A 244 -34.74 7.25 19.67
CA VAL A 244 -35.47 8.03 18.63
C VAL A 244 -34.79 7.98 17.27
N LEU A 245 -33.51 8.37 17.15
CA LEU A 245 -32.79 8.34 15.87
C LEU A 245 -32.57 6.90 15.39
N ASP A 246 -32.20 6.01 16.32
CA ASP A 246 -32.01 4.58 16.02
C ASP A 246 -33.30 3.94 15.54
N ARG A 247 -34.41 4.26 16.21
CA ARG A 247 -35.77 3.80 15.86
C ARG A 247 -36.23 4.39 14.53
N PHE A 248 -35.91 5.66 14.25
CA PHE A 248 -36.23 6.32 12.99
C PHE A 248 -35.48 5.69 11.81
N PHE A 249 -34.16 5.53 11.92
CA PHE A 249 -33.35 4.92 10.86
C PHE A 249 -33.68 3.44 10.68
N ALA A 250 -33.82 2.68 11.76
CA ALA A 250 -34.22 1.27 11.69
C ALA A 250 -35.63 1.07 11.13
N SER A 251 -36.57 2.00 11.34
CA SER A 251 -37.93 1.90 10.79
C SER A 251 -38.04 2.29 9.32
N ARG A 252 -37.20 3.21 8.84
CA ARG A 252 -37.36 3.84 7.50
C ARG A 252 -36.43 3.27 6.44
N ILE A 253 -35.21 2.83 6.80
CA ILE A 253 -34.20 2.37 5.85
C ILE A 253 -34.52 0.99 5.23
N PRO A 254 -34.97 -0.03 5.98
CA PRO A 254 -35.24 -1.35 5.41
C PRO A 254 -36.32 -1.38 4.33
N GLY A 255 -37.27 -0.43 4.36
CA GLY A 255 -38.35 -0.33 3.37
C GLY A 255 -38.05 0.52 2.14
N LEU A 256 -36.96 1.29 2.12
CA LEU A 256 -36.65 2.26 1.06
C LEU A 256 -35.66 1.74 0.01
N VAL A 257 -34.86 0.71 0.33
CA VAL A 257 -33.72 0.30 -0.51
C VAL A 257 -33.88 -1.14 -0.99
N SER A 258 -34.02 -1.31 -2.30
CA SER A 258 -34.02 -2.64 -2.94
C SER A 258 -32.64 -3.32 -2.86
N ASP A 259 -32.61 -4.66 -2.78
CA ASP A 259 -31.38 -5.47 -2.82
C ASP A 259 -30.47 -5.18 -4.02
N ARG A 260 -31.05 -4.80 -5.15
CA ARG A 260 -30.27 -4.45 -6.35
C ARG A 260 -29.50 -3.14 -6.13
N VAL A 261 -30.12 -2.17 -5.47
CA VAL A 261 -29.49 -0.89 -5.09
C VAL A 261 -28.45 -1.13 -4.00
N LEU A 262 -28.74 -1.96 -2.99
CA LEU A 262 -27.77 -2.39 -1.97
C LEU A 262 -26.61 -3.22 -2.52
N ARG A 263 -26.65 -3.69 -3.78
CA ARG A 263 -25.48 -4.30 -4.41
C ARG A 263 -24.62 -3.25 -5.09
N ILE A 264 -25.26 -2.30 -5.78
CA ILE A 264 -24.59 -1.20 -6.49
C ILE A 264 -23.89 -0.28 -5.47
N LEU A 265 -24.59 0.14 -4.42
CA LEU A 265 -24.03 0.99 -3.37
C LEU A 265 -22.83 0.35 -2.68
N ARG A 266 -22.74 -0.99 -2.66
CA ARG A 266 -21.65 -1.74 -2.02
C ARG A 266 -20.40 -1.63 -2.86
N VAL A 267 -20.56 -1.81 -4.18
CA VAL A 267 -19.46 -1.65 -5.13
C VAL A 267 -18.94 -0.22 -5.07
N ILE A 268 -19.84 0.78 -5.08
CA ILE A 268 -19.48 2.19 -4.95
C ILE A 268 -18.73 2.44 -3.64
N TYR A 269 -19.25 1.96 -2.50
CA TYR A 269 -18.60 2.13 -1.21
C TYR A 269 -17.18 1.55 -1.19
N ILE A 270 -16.99 0.33 -1.71
CA ILE A 270 -15.66 -0.31 -1.79
C ILE A 270 -14.70 0.48 -2.67
N ILE A 271 -15.19 1.06 -3.78
CA ILE A 271 -14.36 1.89 -4.66
C ILE A 271 -13.97 3.18 -3.95
N LEU A 272 -14.94 3.89 -3.36
CA LEU A 272 -14.72 5.14 -2.62
C LEU A 272 -13.72 4.94 -1.48
N ASP A 273 -13.88 3.88 -0.70
CA ASP A 273 -12.99 3.56 0.43
C ASP A 273 -11.53 3.32 0.02
N ARG A 274 -11.30 2.81 -1.19
CA ARG A 274 -9.94 2.59 -1.72
C ARG A 274 -9.28 3.85 -2.27
N ILE A 275 -10.07 4.76 -2.82
CA ILE A 275 -9.54 5.98 -3.47
C ILE A 275 -9.49 7.18 -2.51
N ILE A 276 -10.15 7.10 -1.36
CA ILE A 276 -10.33 8.27 -0.47
C ILE A 276 -9.02 8.84 0.08
N LEU A 277 -8.05 7.97 0.37
CA LEU A 277 -6.74 8.38 0.86
C LEU A 277 -5.89 9.06 -0.22
N PRO A 278 -5.75 8.50 -1.44
CA PRO A 278 -5.18 9.23 -2.57
C PRO A 278 -5.88 10.56 -2.85
N PHE A 279 -7.21 10.62 -2.75
CA PHE A 279 -7.98 11.86 -2.93
C PHE A 279 -7.64 12.91 -1.85
N GLY A 280 -7.51 12.48 -0.59
CA GLY A 280 -7.05 13.34 0.50
C GLY A 280 -5.63 13.88 0.25
N PHE A 281 -4.72 13.05 -0.25
CA PHE A 281 -3.38 13.48 -0.62
C PHE A 281 -3.38 14.52 -1.75
N ILE A 282 -4.23 14.35 -2.76
CA ILE A 282 -4.40 15.35 -3.84
C ILE A 282 -4.96 16.67 -3.26
N ALA A 283 -5.97 16.60 -2.39
CA ALA A 283 -6.57 17.78 -1.76
C ALA A 283 -5.54 18.56 -0.92
N LEU A 284 -4.73 17.87 -0.12
CA LEU A 284 -3.69 18.47 0.70
C LEU A 284 -2.54 19.03 -0.15
N SER A 285 -2.11 18.30 -1.17
CA SER A 285 -1.04 18.75 -2.09
C SER A 285 -1.46 20.02 -2.82
N THR A 286 -2.67 20.05 -3.39
CA THR A 286 -3.20 21.25 -4.06
C THR A 286 -3.46 22.41 -3.09
N GLY A 287 -3.77 22.12 -1.82
CA GLY A 287 -3.84 23.12 -0.76
C GLY A 287 -2.49 23.75 -0.47
N GLY A 288 -1.43 22.95 -0.36
CA GLY A 288 -0.05 23.43 -0.21
C GLY A 288 0.40 24.30 -1.38
N VAL A 289 0.10 23.88 -2.61
CA VAL A 289 0.36 24.66 -3.83
C VAL A 289 -0.37 26.02 -3.81
N THR A 290 -1.65 26.01 -3.43
CA THR A 290 -2.46 27.24 -3.35
C THR A 290 -1.98 28.15 -2.23
N TYR A 291 -1.56 27.61 -1.09
CA TYR A 291 -1.05 28.41 0.02
C TYR A 291 0.31 29.03 -0.29
N GLY A 292 1.23 28.25 -0.87
CA GLY A 292 2.56 28.70 -1.26
C GLY A 292 2.58 29.62 -2.49
N GLY A 293 1.55 29.55 -3.34
CA GLY A 293 1.50 30.33 -4.58
C GLY A 293 2.48 29.85 -5.65
N VAL A 294 2.83 28.56 -5.63
CA VAL A 294 3.72 27.90 -6.59
C VAL A 294 2.93 27.28 -7.74
N PHE A 295 3.60 26.91 -8.84
CA PHE A 295 3.00 26.29 -10.04
C PHE A 295 1.97 27.18 -10.73
N LYS A 296 2.36 28.41 -11.04
CA LYS A 296 1.56 29.36 -11.82
C LYS A 296 1.86 29.21 -13.31
N ALA A 297 0.84 29.39 -14.16
CA ALA A 297 0.96 29.35 -15.62
C ALA A 297 1.71 28.09 -16.13
N HIS A 298 2.86 28.25 -16.79
CA HIS A 298 3.61 27.13 -17.37
C HIS A 298 4.31 26.26 -16.30
N GLY A 299 4.55 26.78 -15.09
CA GLY A 299 5.12 26.02 -13.96
C GLY A 299 4.23 24.85 -13.49
N ILE A 300 2.96 24.82 -13.90
CA ILE A 300 2.03 23.71 -13.63
C ILE A 300 2.57 22.38 -14.17
N PHE A 301 3.21 22.37 -15.34
CA PHE A 301 3.71 21.12 -15.93
C PHE A 301 4.87 20.53 -15.13
N SER A 302 5.80 21.37 -14.67
CA SER A 302 6.89 20.99 -13.77
C SER A 302 6.35 20.45 -12.44
N GLY A 303 5.41 21.18 -11.82
CA GLY A 303 4.77 20.76 -10.57
C GLY A 303 4.02 19.44 -10.69
N LEU A 304 3.20 19.27 -11.73
CA LEU A 304 2.46 18.02 -11.97
C LEU A 304 3.42 16.85 -12.19
N ALA A 305 4.49 17.02 -12.97
CA ALA A 305 5.46 15.96 -13.20
C ALA A 305 6.09 15.48 -11.89
N HIS A 306 6.59 16.40 -11.06
CA HIS A 306 7.25 16.07 -9.80
C HIS A 306 6.28 15.53 -8.74
N PHE A 307 5.08 16.12 -8.60
CA PHE A 307 4.09 15.66 -7.62
C PHE A 307 3.49 14.30 -7.98
N ILE A 308 3.24 14.03 -9.26
CA ILE A 308 2.73 12.71 -9.70
C ILE A 308 3.84 11.67 -9.57
N LYS A 309 5.04 11.92 -10.13
CA LYS A 309 6.16 10.97 -10.10
C LYS A 309 6.62 10.69 -8.68
N GLY A 310 6.85 11.73 -7.87
CA GLY A 310 7.22 11.60 -6.46
C GLY A 310 6.09 10.99 -5.61
N GLY A 311 4.84 11.36 -5.87
CA GLY A 311 3.66 10.79 -5.22
C GLY A 311 3.51 9.28 -5.45
N ILE A 312 3.82 8.78 -6.65
CA ILE A 312 3.83 7.33 -6.94
C ILE A 312 4.83 6.60 -6.04
N PHE A 313 6.06 7.12 -5.89
CA PHE A 313 7.06 6.52 -5.01
C PHE A 313 6.69 6.61 -3.53
N PHE A 314 6.11 7.72 -3.10
CA PHE A 314 5.57 7.89 -1.75
C PHE A 314 4.51 6.82 -1.42
N TRP A 315 3.48 6.69 -2.27
CA TRP A 315 2.43 5.69 -2.09
C TRP A 315 2.94 4.26 -2.22
N TYR A 316 3.89 4.02 -3.14
CA TYR A 316 4.53 2.73 -3.28
C TYR A 316 5.28 2.34 -2.00
N GLY A 317 6.02 3.28 -1.39
CA GLY A 317 6.69 3.06 -0.10
C GLY A 317 5.72 2.71 1.04
N LEU A 318 4.55 3.37 1.12
CA LEU A 318 3.49 3.00 2.07
C LEU A 318 2.95 1.58 1.79
N VAL A 319 2.73 1.21 0.53
CA VAL A 319 2.32 -0.16 0.17
C VAL A 319 3.38 -1.18 0.57
N VAL A 320 4.66 -0.88 0.39
CA VAL A 320 5.78 -1.74 0.82
C VAL A 320 5.78 -1.92 2.34
N LEU A 321 5.57 -0.85 3.11
CA LEU A 321 5.45 -0.96 4.57
C LEU A 321 4.21 -1.78 4.97
N GLY A 322 3.08 -1.56 4.31
CA GLY A 322 1.87 -2.36 4.46
C GLY A 322 2.09 -3.85 4.20
N ARG A 323 2.81 -4.20 3.11
CA ARG A 323 3.21 -5.60 2.80
C ARG A 323 4.05 -6.18 3.95
N PHE A 324 5.01 -5.43 4.48
CA PHE A 324 5.80 -5.84 5.64
C PHE A 324 4.93 -6.08 6.89
N MET A 325 3.94 -5.22 7.15
CA MET A 325 3.05 -5.34 8.31
C MET A 325 2.06 -6.51 8.21
N GLY A 326 1.90 -7.13 7.04
CA GLY A 326 1.01 -8.27 6.82
C GLY A 326 -0.25 -7.96 6.01
N CYS A 327 -0.37 -6.75 5.45
CA CYS A 327 -1.47 -6.42 4.56
C CYS A 327 -1.42 -7.30 3.30
N TRP A 328 -2.60 -7.76 2.87
CA TRP A 328 -2.77 -8.62 1.68
C TRP A 328 -2.05 -9.98 1.76
N ALA A 329 -1.82 -10.50 2.96
CA ALA A 329 -1.34 -11.88 3.15
C ALA A 329 -2.22 -12.91 2.42
N ASP A 330 -3.53 -12.68 2.35
CA ASP A 330 -4.50 -13.49 1.61
C ASP A 330 -4.16 -13.69 0.14
N PHE A 331 -3.49 -12.72 -0.47
CA PHE A 331 -3.09 -12.74 -1.87
C PHE A 331 -1.67 -13.29 -2.06
N GLY A 332 -0.93 -13.54 -0.97
CA GLY A 332 0.49 -13.88 -0.98
C GLY A 332 1.40 -12.67 -1.17
N TRP A 333 0.90 -11.45 -0.92
CA TRP A 333 1.66 -10.21 -1.14
C TRP A 333 2.52 -9.81 0.06
N ALA A 334 2.22 -10.34 1.25
CA ALA A 334 2.97 -10.08 2.49
C ALA A 334 4.20 -10.98 2.63
N TRP A 335 4.87 -11.29 1.50
CA TRP A 335 6.03 -12.17 1.45
C TRP A 335 5.80 -13.57 2.05
N ASN A 336 4.55 -14.03 2.01
CA ASN A 336 4.10 -15.31 2.52
C ASN A 336 3.75 -16.26 1.39
N VAL A 337 3.79 -17.58 1.66
CA VAL A 337 3.31 -18.57 0.70
C VAL A 337 1.82 -18.31 0.45
N LYS A 338 1.42 -18.32 -0.82
CA LYS A 338 0.02 -18.08 -1.18
C LYS A 338 -0.88 -19.17 -0.57
N PRO A 339 -1.91 -18.82 0.22
CA PRO A 339 -2.80 -19.81 0.81
C PRO A 339 -3.58 -20.60 -0.24
N PRO A 340 -3.88 -21.89 0.03
CA PRO A 340 -4.63 -22.73 -0.90
C PRO A 340 -6.07 -22.23 -1.07
N GLN A 341 -6.69 -22.60 -2.20
CA GLN A 341 -8.06 -22.19 -2.55
C GLN A 341 -9.10 -22.55 -1.48
N GLN A 342 -8.87 -23.61 -0.70
CA GLN A 342 -9.74 -24.04 0.39
C GLN A 342 -9.82 -23.00 1.53
N VAL A 343 -8.76 -22.22 1.74
CA VAL A 343 -8.67 -21.24 2.85
C VAL A 343 -9.15 -19.85 2.43
N VAL A 344 -8.75 -19.38 1.25
CA VAL A 344 -9.03 -17.99 0.79
C VAL A 344 -10.16 -17.88 -0.25
N GLY A 345 -10.65 -19.01 -0.76
CA GLY A 345 -11.66 -19.07 -1.80
C GLY A 345 -11.12 -18.82 -3.22
N LYS A 346 -11.93 -19.15 -4.22
CA LYS A 346 -11.56 -19.18 -5.66
C LYS A 346 -11.17 -17.83 -6.25
N SER A 347 -11.76 -16.73 -5.77
CA SER A 347 -11.48 -15.39 -6.30
C SER A 347 -10.13 -14.87 -5.81
N LYS A 348 -9.85 -14.98 -4.50
CA LYS A 348 -8.59 -14.53 -3.91
C LYS A 348 -7.41 -15.40 -4.37
N SER A 349 -7.63 -16.71 -4.57
CA SER A 349 -6.60 -17.62 -5.09
C SER A 349 -6.20 -17.34 -6.55
N ARG A 350 -7.01 -16.61 -7.32
CA ARG A 350 -6.71 -16.23 -8.72
C ARG A 350 -5.95 -14.91 -8.87
N VAL A 351 -5.82 -14.11 -7.80
CA VAL A 351 -5.11 -12.82 -7.85
C VAL A 351 -3.64 -13.05 -8.28
N PRO A 352 -3.08 -12.24 -9.20
CA PRO A 352 -1.66 -12.33 -9.58
C PRO A 352 -0.70 -12.10 -8.40
N THR A 353 0.56 -12.49 -8.59
CA THR A 353 1.64 -12.21 -7.64
C THR A 353 1.84 -10.69 -7.49
N GLY A 354 2.32 -10.24 -6.32
CA GLY A 354 2.60 -8.83 -6.08
C GLY A 354 3.58 -8.27 -7.10
N GLU A 355 4.62 -9.03 -7.42
CA GLU A 355 5.65 -8.64 -8.39
C GLU A 355 5.13 -8.53 -9.83
N PHE A 356 4.10 -9.32 -10.21
CA PHE A 356 3.42 -9.14 -11.49
C PHE A 356 2.65 -7.82 -11.53
N ILE A 357 1.97 -7.44 -10.43
CA ILE A 357 1.25 -6.18 -10.33
C ILE A 357 2.22 -4.99 -10.36
N GLU A 358 3.35 -5.08 -9.66
CA GLU A 358 4.41 -4.06 -9.71
C GLU A 358 4.97 -3.92 -11.13
N SER A 359 5.26 -5.03 -11.81
CA SER A 359 5.73 -5.01 -13.20
C SER A 359 4.67 -4.44 -14.18
N ALA A 360 3.40 -4.77 -13.97
CA ALA A 360 2.30 -4.24 -14.77
C ALA A 360 2.09 -2.73 -14.54
N ALA A 361 2.29 -2.25 -13.32
CA ALA A 361 2.26 -0.82 -13.00
C ALA A 361 3.41 -0.07 -13.71
N ILE A 362 4.62 -0.61 -13.67
CA ILE A 362 5.79 -0.08 -14.38
C ILE A 362 5.55 -0.05 -15.89
N PHE A 363 5.02 -1.14 -16.46
CA PHE A 363 4.66 -1.24 -17.87
C PHE A 363 3.64 -0.17 -18.27
N THR A 364 2.57 -0.04 -17.48
CA THR A 364 1.50 0.93 -17.74
C THR A 364 2.06 2.35 -17.70
N TYR A 365 2.81 2.68 -16.65
CA TYR A 365 3.47 3.98 -16.49
C TYR A 365 4.39 4.29 -17.67
N GLY A 366 5.27 3.36 -18.07
CA GLY A 366 6.18 3.55 -19.19
C GLY A 366 5.41 3.75 -20.51
N SER A 367 4.44 2.89 -20.79
CA SER A 367 3.64 2.96 -22.03
C SER A 367 2.86 4.25 -22.18
N THR A 368 2.35 4.81 -21.08
CA THR A 368 1.62 6.07 -21.11
C THR A 368 2.58 7.26 -21.21
N ASN A 369 3.69 7.25 -20.46
CA ASN A 369 4.59 8.40 -20.40
C ASN A 369 5.40 8.62 -21.68
N VAL A 370 5.63 7.58 -22.50
CA VAL A 370 6.21 7.74 -23.84
C VAL A 370 5.52 8.85 -24.65
N PHE A 371 4.21 9.04 -24.46
CA PHE A 371 3.44 10.08 -25.16
C PHE A 371 3.29 11.39 -24.36
N LEU A 372 3.56 11.37 -23.06
CA LEU A 372 3.29 12.50 -22.15
C LEU A 372 4.52 13.38 -21.91
N GLU A 373 5.74 12.87 -22.11
CA GLU A 373 6.95 13.64 -21.79
C GLU A 373 7.13 14.91 -22.66
N HIS A 374 6.51 14.99 -23.85
CA HIS A 374 6.55 16.20 -24.70
C HIS A 374 5.33 17.13 -24.52
N LEU A 375 4.54 16.96 -23.45
CA LEU A 375 3.38 17.83 -23.20
C LEU A 375 3.76 19.30 -22.92
N GLY A 376 4.91 19.54 -22.28
CA GLY A 376 5.39 20.90 -22.00
C GLY A 376 5.79 21.68 -23.26
N GLY A 377 6.22 20.97 -24.30
CA GLY A 377 6.66 21.54 -25.59
C GLY A 377 5.70 21.29 -26.74
N TRP A 378 4.43 20.98 -26.47
CA TRP A 378 3.49 20.48 -27.50
C TRP A 378 3.43 21.37 -28.75
N GLY A 379 3.80 20.81 -29.89
CA GLY A 379 3.85 21.51 -31.19
C GLY A 379 5.21 22.18 -31.50
N GLY A 380 6.18 22.07 -30.60
CA GLY A 380 7.56 22.51 -30.77
C GLY A 380 8.53 21.39 -31.21
N ALA A 381 9.82 21.72 -31.26
CA ALA A 381 10.88 20.75 -31.51
C ALA A 381 11.22 19.97 -30.22
N TRP A 382 11.59 18.70 -30.37
CA TRP A 382 12.05 17.88 -29.25
C TRP A 382 13.37 18.39 -28.70
N THR A 383 13.42 18.67 -27.40
CA THR A 383 14.63 19.08 -26.72
C THR A 383 15.48 17.87 -26.31
N PRO A 384 16.79 18.03 -26.05
CA PRO A 384 17.62 16.94 -25.51
C PRO A 384 17.06 16.37 -24.20
N THR A 385 16.52 17.22 -23.33
CA THR A 385 15.87 16.81 -22.06
C THR A 385 14.60 16.00 -22.31
N ASP A 386 13.79 16.35 -23.32
CA ASP A 386 12.62 15.55 -23.70
C ASP A 386 13.03 14.14 -24.17
N LEU A 387 14.13 14.05 -24.93
CA LEU A 387 14.66 12.77 -25.42
C LEU A 387 15.23 11.92 -24.28
N GLU A 388 15.86 12.54 -23.28
CA GLU A 388 16.31 11.86 -22.07
C GLU A 388 15.12 11.29 -21.28
N HIS A 389 14.10 12.10 -20.98
CA HIS A 389 12.90 11.63 -20.30
C HIS A 389 12.15 10.56 -21.09
N LEU A 390 12.05 10.70 -22.42
CA LEU A 390 11.48 9.69 -23.30
C LEU A 390 12.24 8.36 -23.21
N SER A 391 13.58 8.41 -23.17
CA SER A 391 14.41 7.21 -23.05
C SER A 391 14.14 6.45 -21.74
N ILE A 392 13.92 7.18 -20.63
CA ILE A 392 13.53 6.61 -19.34
C ILE A 392 12.14 5.97 -19.42
N ALA A 393 11.18 6.62 -20.09
CA ALA A 393 9.84 6.05 -20.27
C ALA A 393 9.86 4.74 -21.09
N ILE A 394 10.67 4.67 -22.14
CA ILE A 394 10.88 3.45 -22.93
C ILE A 394 11.53 2.36 -22.07
N MET A 395 12.51 2.72 -21.24
CA MET A 395 13.14 1.79 -20.29
C MET A 395 12.11 1.16 -19.34
N PHE A 396 11.20 1.97 -18.77
CA PHE A 396 10.10 1.50 -17.92
C PHE A 396 9.14 0.59 -18.69
N PHE A 397 8.79 0.95 -19.92
CA PHE A 397 7.91 0.14 -20.77
C PHE A 397 8.49 -1.26 -21.02
N GLY A 398 9.76 -1.33 -21.43
CA GLY A 398 10.45 -2.60 -21.68
C GLY A 398 10.68 -3.43 -20.41
N ALA A 399 11.11 -2.78 -19.31
CA ALA A 399 11.36 -3.46 -18.05
C ALA A 399 10.07 -4.06 -17.44
N GLY A 400 8.96 -3.31 -17.49
CA GLY A 400 7.66 -3.79 -17.03
C GLY A 400 7.16 -4.98 -17.85
N LEU A 401 7.32 -4.94 -19.19
CA LEU A 401 6.97 -6.06 -20.06
C LEU A 401 7.81 -7.31 -19.72
N CYS A 402 9.12 -7.15 -19.57
CA CYS A 402 10.02 -8.24 -19.18
C CYS A 402 9.59 -8.84 -17.82
N GLY A 403 9.31 -8.01 -16.82
CA GLY A 403 8.84 -8.44 -15.51
C GLY A 403 7.53 -9.23 -15.58
N MET A 404 6.56 -8.78 -16.37
CA MET A 404 5.29 -9.50 -16.58
C MET A 404 5.50 -10.87 -17.25
N LEU A 405 6.45 -10.96 -18.20
CA LEU A 405 6.77 -12.22 -18.89
C LEU A 405 7.45 -13.22 -17.95
N LEU A 406 8.37 -12.78 -17.09
CA LEU A 406 9.02 -13.62 -16.07
C LEU A 406 8.02 -14.22 -15.07
N GLU A 407 6.99 -13.46 -14.72
CA GLU A 407 5.92 -13.89 -13.81
C GLU A 407 4.82 -14.72 -14.48
N SER A 408 4.82 -14.81 -15.82
CA SER A 408 3.77 -15.50 -16.57
C SER A 408 3.90 -17.02 -16.46
N LYS A 409 2.90 -17.65 -15.85
CA LYS A 409 2.82 -19.12 -15.74
C LYS A 409 2.90 -19.83 -17.10
N LYS A 410 2.28 -19.26 -18.13
CA LYS A 410 2.27 -19.82 -19.49
C LYS A 410 3.67 -19.78 -20.11
N VAL A 411 4.36 -18.65 -19.96
CA VAL A 411 5.74 -18.50 -20.48
C VAL A 411 6.67 -19.48 -19.78
N ARG A 412 6.58 -19.57 -18.44
CA ARG A 412 7.33 -20.55 -17.66
C ARG A 412 7.04 -21.99 -18.08
N GLU A 413 5.77 -22.33 -18.33
CA GLU A 413 5.37 -23.65 -18.82
C GLU A 413 5.94 -23.96 -20.21
N TRP A 414 5.91 -22.99 -21.14
CA TRP A 414 6.48 -23.15 -22.48
C TRP A 414 7.99 -23.33 -22.46
N LEU A 415 8.70 -22.55 -21.63
CA LEU A 415 10.15 -22.69 -21.43
C LEU A 415 10.49 -24.07 -20.85
N ASN A 416 9.76 -24.50 -19.82
CA ASN A 416 9.96 -25.80 -19.19
C ASN A 416 9.69 -26.96 -20.16
N LYS A 417 8.65 -26.87 -20.99
CA LYS A 417 8.33 -27.88 -22.03
C LYS A 417 9.40 -27.97 -23.12
N THR A 418 10.14 -26.89 -23.37
CA THR A 418 11.23 -26.90 -24.36
C THR A 418 12.47 -27.64 -23.83
N LEU A 419 12.72 -27.53 -22.51
CA LEU A 419 13.82 -28.23 -21.82
C LEU A 419 13.49 -29.70 -21.56
N LEU A 420 12.24 -29.99 -21.20
CA LEU A 420 11.72 -31.33 -21.00
C LEU A 420 11.26 -31.91 -22.35
N ARG A 421 12.20 -32.16 -23.27
CA ARG A 421 11.91 -33.12 -24.34
C ARG A 421 11.59 -34.46 -23.67
N PRO A 422 10.50 -35.15 -24.03
CA PRO A 422 10.25 -36.49 -23.51
C PRO A 422 11.40 -37.38 -23.99
N SER A 423 12.37 -37.65 -23.10
CA SER A 423 13.28 -38.76 -23.30
C SER A 423 12.41 -40.01 -23.26
N SER A 424 12.38 -40.75 -24.36
CA SER A 424 11.57 -41.96 -24.58
C SER A 424 11.98 -43.16 -23.72
N HIS A 425 12.54 -42.95 -22.52
CA HIS A 425 13.11 -44.00 -21.67
C HIS A 425 13.03 -43.73 -20.15
N VAL A 426 11.98 -43.06 -19.65
CA VAL A 426 11.73 -42.99 -18.19
C VAL A 426 10.24 -43.11 -17.86
N ASP A 427 9.60 -44.20 -18.30
CA ASP A 427 8.21 -44.55 -17.94
C ASP A 427 8.10 -45.26 -16.56
N ASN A 428 9.05 -45.09 -15.65
CA ASN A 428 9.07 -45.84 -14.37
C ASN A 428 9.25 -45.00 -13.10
N TYR A 429 9.09 -43.68 -13.16
CA TYR A 429 9.02 -42.83 -11.97
C TYR A 429 7.76 -41.97 -12.01
N ASP A 430 6.62 -42.58 -11.70
CA ASP A 430 5.31 -41.94 -11.50
C ASP A 430 5.21 -41.13 -10.18
N GLN A 431 6.32 -40.53 -9.75
CA GLN A 431 6.30 -39.46 -8.76
C GLN A 431 7.10 -38.30 -9.31
N PRO A 432 6.45 -37.16 -9.66
CA PRO A 432 7.20 -35.93 -9.86
C PRO A 432 8.01 -35.69 -8.58
N ASP A 433 9.34 -35.61 -8.73
CA ASP A 433 10.24 -35.39 -7.61
C ASP A 433 9.73 -34.17 -6.82
N PRO A 434 9.29 -34.31 -5.56
CA PRO A 434 8.64 -33.22 -4.82
C PRO A 434 9.56 -32.00 -4.66
N ASN A 435 10.88 -32.17 -4.82
CA ASN A 435 11.84 -31.08 -4.85
C ASN A 435 11.74 -30.18 -6.10
N TRP A 436 11.20 -30.67 -7.22
CA TRP A 436 11.06 -29.90 -8.46
C TRP A 436 9.86 -28.96 -8.44
N GLU A 437 8.77 -29.36 -7.78
CA GLU A 437 7.61 -28.50 -7.53
C GLU A 437 7.81 -27.54 -6.33
N ALA A 438 8.71 -27.89 -5.42
CA ALA A 438 8.93 -27.16 -4.16
C ALA A 438 9.72 -25.84 -4.28
N GLN A 439 10.30 -25.51 -5.43
CA GLN A 439 10.91 -24.19 -5.63
C GLN A 439 9.84 -23.16 -6.00
N SER A 440 9.66 -22.17 -5.12
CA SER A 440 8.95 -20.88 -5.29
C SER A 440 7.46 -20.83 -4.92
N GLY A 441 7.13 -21.00 -3.63
CA GLY A 441 5.87 -20.51 -3.07
C GLY A 441 5.71 -18.98 -3.10
N VAL A 442 6.82 -18.25 -3.29
CA VAL A 442 6.89 -16.79 -3.40
C VAL A 442 7.66 -16.41 -4.66
N SER A 443 7.14 -15.42 -5.40
CA SER A 443 7.73 -14.91 -6.63
C SER A 443 8.93 -13.99 -6.30
N ILE A 444 10.02 -14.15 -7.07
CA ILE A 444 11.24 -13.36 -6.97
C ILE A 444 11.52 -12.78 -8.35
N ASN A 445 11.02 -11.59 -8.61
CA ASN A 445 11.23 -10.88 -9.87
C ASN A 445 12.10 -9.65 -9.62
N PRO A 446 13.34 -9.60 -10.14
CA PRO A 446 14.24 -8.48 -9.89
C PRO A 446 13.91 -7.23 -10.72
N MET A 447 13.02 -7.32 -11.73
CA MET A 447 12.80 -6.22 -12.69
C MET A 447 12.29 -4.92 -12.04
N PRO A 448 11.30 -4.95 -11.10
CA PRO A 448 10.87 -3.73 -10.41
C PRO A 448 11.98 -3.07 -9.59
N ALA A 449 12.81 -3.85 -8.88
CA ALA A 449 13.92 -3.30 -8.12
C ALA A 449 15.00 -2.71 -9.06
N LEU A 450 15.34 -3.44 -10.13
CA LEU A 450 16.36 -3.01 -11.09
C LEU A 450 16.01 -1.67 -11.75
N ILE A 451 14.77 -1.50 -12.21
CA ILE A 451 14.38 -0.27 -12.91
C ILE A 451 14.37 0.96 -11.98
N ILE A 452 13.95 0.77 -10.72
CA ILE A 452 13.97 1.83 -9.70
C ILE A 452 15.42 2.18 -9.34
N PHE A 453 16.30 1.18 -9.24
CA PHE A 453 17.73 1.40 -9.02
C PHE A 453 18.35 2.24 -10.13
N LEU A 454 18.13 1.85 -11.40
CA LEU A 454 18.65 2.58 -12.55
C LEU A 454 18.10 4.00 -12.62
N LEU A 455 16.80 4.20 -12.37
CA LEU A 455 16.20 5.54 -12.28
C LEU A 455 16.92 6.40 -11.23
N GLY A 456 17.15 5.85 -10.04
CA GLY A 456 17.79 6.59 -8.94
C GLY A 456 19.21 7.02 -9.27
N ILE A 457 20.01 6.14 -9.90
CA ILE A 457 21.39 6.47 -10.30
C ILE A 457 21.41 7.48 -11.45
N MET A 458 20.61 7.27 -12.50
CA MET A 458 20.60 8.16 -13.67
C MET A 458 20.19 9.58 -13.29
N MET A 459 19.04 9.72 -12.63
CA MET A 459 18.52 11.04 -12.26
C MET A 459 19.29 11.71 -11.12
N GLY A 460 19.90 10.93 -10.23
CA GLY A 460 20.80 11.46 -9.20
C GLY A 460 22.12 12.01 -9.75
N SER A 461 22.47 11.67 -10.99
CA SER A 461 23.66 12.17 -11.69
C SER A 461 23.36 13.31 -12.68
N HIS A 462 22.10 13.69 -12.84
CA HIS A 462 21.68 14.74 -13.77
C HIS A 462 21.98 16.14 -13.19
N HIS A 463 22.74 16.95 -13.94
CA HIS A 463 23.04 18.33 -13.56
C HIS A 463 21.81 19.23 -13.73
N GLN A 464 21.51 20.05 -12.73
CA GLN A 464 20.41 21.01 -12.75
C GLN A 464 20.93 22.44 -12.88
N GLU A 465 20.04 23.39 -13.16
CA GLU A 465 20.40 24.81 -13.31
C GLU A 465 20.96 25.43 -12.02
N SER A 466 20.47 24.99 -10.84
CA SER A 466 20.98 25.42 -9.54
C SER A 466 21.70 24.29 -8.79
N MET A 467 22.67 24.68 -7.96
CA MET A 467 23.41 23.74 -7.10
C MET A 467 22.50 23.09 -6.06
N VAL A 468 21.54 23.85 -5.50
CA VAL A 468 20.53 23.32 -4.58
C VAL A 468 19.67 22.27 -5.27
N SER A 469 19.19 22.56 -6.49
CA SER A 469 18.41 21.59 -7.28
C SER A 469 19.21 20.33 -7.60
N THR A 470 20.49 20.47 -7.98
CA THR A 470 21.38 19.32 -8.24
C THR A 470 21.56 18.45 -6.98
N MET A 471 21.75 19.07 -5.81
CA MET A 471 21.89 18.34 -4.55
C MET A 471 20.60 17.62 -4.14
N VAL A 472 19.44 18.27 -4.27
CA VAL A 472 18.13 17.66 -3.99
C VAL A 472 17.86 16.48 -4.95
N HIS A 473 18.23 16.61 -6.22
CA HIS A 473 18.12 15.52 -7.20
C HIS A 473 18.98 14.31 -6.85
N LYS A 474 20.23 14.56 -6.45
CA LYS A 474 21.12 13.52 -5.93
C LYS A 474 20.56 12.85 -4.67
N GLN A 475 19.95 13.61 -3.75
CA GLN A 475 19.36 13.07 -2.52
C GLN A 475 18.22 12.09 -2.81
N TRP A 476 17.22 12.48 -3.61
CA TRP A 476 16.09 11.57 -3.90
C TRP A 476 16.54 10.39 -4.76
N GLY A 477 17.42 10.60 -5.75
CA GLY A 477 17.95 9.53 -6.59
C GLY A 477 18.69 8.46 -5.78
N SER A 478 19.53 8.91 -4.84
CA SER A 478 20.24 8.02 -3.92
C SER A 478 19.30 7.23 -3.01
N LEU A 479 18.22 7.85 -2.52
CA LEU A 479 17.22 7.17 -1.70
C LEU A 479 16.45 6.11 -2.51
N LEU A 480 16.01 6.41 -3.74
CA LEU A 480 15.36 5.39 -4.58
C LEU A 480 16.29 4.22 -4.89
N ALA A 481 17.56 4.48 -5.19
CA ALA A 481 18.57 3.45 -5.39
C ALA A 481 18.79 2.59 -4.13
N ALA A 482 18.89 3.22 -2.95
CA ALA A 482 19.00 2.52 -1.68
C ALA A 482 17.75 1.66 -1.38
N GLY A 483 16.55 2.16 -1.69
CA GLY A 483 15.30 1.41 -1.54
C GLY A 483 15.26 0.17 -2.43
N ALA A 484 15.71 0.29 -3.67
CA ALA A 484 15.84 -0.85 -4.60
C ALA A 484 16.88 -1.88 -4.14
N LEU A 485 18.02 -1.44 -3.59
CA LEU A 485 19.03 -2.33 -3.00
C LEU A 485 18.48 -3.06 -1.76
N ALA A 486 17.68 -2.39 -0.94
CA ALA A 486 17.00 -3.03 0.18
C ALA A 486 16.02 -4.12 -0.28
N ARG A 487 15.27 -3.90 -1.37
CA ARG A 487 14.43 -4.94 -2.00
C ARG A 487 15.28 -6.09 -2.55
N ALA A 488 16.42 -5.81 -3.19
CA ALA A 488 17.35 -6.85 -3.63
C ALA A 488 17.87 -7.71 -2.45
N CYS A 489 18.14 -7.08 -1.30
CA CYS A 489 18.48 -7.81 -0.08
C CYS A 489 17.35 -8.76 0.37
N THR A 490 16.08 -8.33 0.30
CA THR A 490 14.92 -9.19 0.56
C THR A 490 14.93 -10.44 -0.33
N TYR A 491 15.18 -10.27 -1.63
CA TYR A 491 15.26 -11.39 -2.57
C TYR A 491 16.41 -12.35 -2.25
N VAL A 492 17.59 -11.83 -1.90
CA VAL A 492 18.73 -12.66 -1.47
C VAL A 492 18.38 -13.45 -0.19
N LEU A 493 17.73 -12.82 0.79
CA LEU A 493 17.30 -13.49 2.02
C LEU A 493 16.32 -14.63 1.74
N PHE A 494 15.34 -14.44 0.85
CA PHE A 494 14.38 -15.49 0.48
C PHE A 494 14.95 -16.55 -0.45
N TYR A 495 15.97 -16.22 -1.23
CA TYR A 495 16.71 -17.23 -1.97
C TYR A 495 17.49 -18.16 -1.01
N ILE A 496 18.09 -17.61 0.05
CA ILE A 496 18.82 -18.39 1.07
C ILE A 496 17.86 -19.18 1.97
N LYS A 497 16.77 -18.55 2.42
CA LYS A 497 15.77 -19.15 3.31
C LYS A 497 14.36 -18.86 2.77
N PRO A 498 13.82 -19.72 1.90
CA PRO A 498 12.50 -19.49 1.33
C PRO A 498 11.42 -19.54 2.41
N PRO A 499 10.40 -18.68 2.31
CA PRO A 499 9.29 -18.70 3.25
C PRO A 499 8.46 -19.98 3.06
N THR A 500 8.17 -20.66 4.17
CA THR A 500 7.39 -21.90 4.20
C THR A 500 6.00 -21.71 4.79
N SER A 501 5.76 -20.59 5.47
CA SER A 501 4.52 -20.30 6.18
C SER A 501 3.54 -19.52 5.31
N TYR A 502 2.25 -19.70 5.58
CA TYR A 502 1.18 -18.85 5.07
C TYR A 502 1.11 -17.49 5.80
N LEU A 503 1.82 -17.32 6.92
CA LEU A 503 1.84 -16.06 7.65
C LEU A 503 2.91 -15.09 7.09
N PRO A 504 2.75 -13.77 7.29
CA PRO A 504 3.72 -12.77 6.83
C PRO A 504 5.15 -13.02 7.35
N SER A 505 6.13 -13.03 6.44
CA SER A 505 7.54 -13.33 6.78
C SER A 505 8.29 -12.15 7.40
N ARG A 506 7.81 -10.92 7.21
CA ARG A 506 8.35 -9.66 7.77
C ARG A 506 9.88 -9.49 7.60
N PRO A 507 10.40 -9.48 6.36
CA PRO A 507 11.82 -9.24 6.12
C PRO A 507 12.22 -7.81 6.55
N PRO A 508 13.25 -7.62 7.39
CA PRO A 508 13.62 -6.30 7.92
C PRO A 508 14.12 -5.33 6.84
N SER A 509 14.67 -5.85 5.74
CA SER A 509 15.10 -5.04 4.59
C SER A 509 13.95 -4.28 3.93
N GLU A 510 12.71 -4.77 3.98
CA GLU A 510 11.55 -4.05 3.42
C GLU A 510 11.20 -2.78 4.21
N VAL A 511 11.51 -2.72 5.51
CA VAL A 511 11.30 -1.50 6.31
C VAL A 511 12.24 -0.40 5.84
N VAL A 512 13.51 -0.75 5.58
CA VAL A 512 14.50 0.17 5.00
C VAL A 512 14.08 0.58 3.59
N GLY A 513 13.63 -0.38 2.78
CA GLY A 513 13.09 -0.12 1.45
C GLY A 513 11.92 0.87 1.47
N ALA A 514 10.94 0.66 2.36
CA ALA A 514 9.81 1.57 2.54
C ALA A 514 10.27 2.97 2.96
N PHE A 515 11.16 3.08 3.96
CA PHE A 515 11.72 4.36 4.39
C PHE A 515 12.35 5.14 3.23
N CYS A 516 13.20 4.47 2.45
CA CYS A 516 13.87 5.06 1.31
C CYS A 516 12.90 5.49 0.19
N LEU A 517 11.86 4.70 -0.09
CA LEU A 517 10.85 5.03 -1.10
C LEU A 517 9.95 6.20 -0.67
N ILE A 518 9.54 6.24 0.60
CA ILE A 518 8.71 7.33 1.15
C ILE A 518 9.51 8.64 1.15
N SER A 519 10.71 8.63 1.72
CA SER A 519 11.57 9.82 1.78
C SER A 519 12.01 10.26 0.38
N GLY A 520 12.43 9.34 -0.48
CA GLY A 520 12.79 9.63 -1.87
C GLY A 520 11.62 10.21 -2.66
N GLY A 521 10.41 9.66 -2.50
CA GLY A 521 9.20 10.19 -3.12
C GLY A 521 8.88 11.62 -2.68
N LEU A 522 8.95 11.90 -1.38
CA LEU A 522 8.70 13.25 -0.84
C LEU A 522 9.75 14.28 -1.30
N ILE A 523 11.03 13.92 -1.30
CA ILE A 523 12.10 14.81 -1.80
C ILE A 523 11.96 15.03 -3.31
N PHE A 524 11.54 14.02 -4.07
CA PHE A 524 11.25 14.17 -5.49
C PHE A 524 10.08 15.13 -5.73
N MET A 525 9.03 15.12 -4.90
CA MET A 525 7.98 16.14 -5.01
C MET A 525 8.51 17.56 -4.74
N LEU A 526 9.46 17.70 -3.82
CA LEU A 526 10.09 18.98 -3.50
C LEU A 526 11.03 19.46 -4.60
N SER A 527 11.59 18.59 -5.44
CA SER A 527 12.55 18.99 -6.48
C SER A 527 11.93 19.69 -7.70
N ALA A 528 10.67 20.12 -7.62
CA ALA A 528 10.01 20.88 -8.66
C ALA A 528 10.63 22.29 -8.81
N SER A 529 10.76 22.78 -10.04
CA SER A 529 11.41 24.06 -10.36
C SER A 529 10.98 25.22 -9.45
N ASP A 530 9.68 25.47 -9.33
CA ASP A 530 9.14 26.59 -8.54
C ASP A 530 9.45 26.43 -7.03
N ILE A 531 9.60 25.20 -6.54
CA ILE A 531 9.99 24.95 -5.14
C ILE A 531 11.49 25.18 -4.96
N MET A 532 12.32 24.83 -5.95
CA MET A 532 13.75 25.15 -5.94
C MET A 532 13.97 26.66 -5.95
N ASP A 533 13.23 27.41 -6.77
CA ASP A 533 13.30 28.87 -6.81
C ASP A 533 12.92 29.50 -5.45
N VAL A 534 11.91 28.94 -4.77
CA VAL A 534 11.52 29.38 -3.43
C VAL A 534 12.60 29.04 -2.40
N MET A 535 13.22 27.86 -2.49
CA MET A 535 14.33 27.48 -1.61
C MET A 535 15.55 28.39 -1.82
N ASP A 536 15.90 28.70 -3.07
CA ASP A 536 16.98 29.60 -3.41
C ASP A 536 16.68 31.04 -2.94
N TYR A 537 15.44 31.51 -3.08
CA TYR A 537 15.01 32.84 -2.59
C TYR A 537 15.09 33.00 -1.07
N TYR A 538 14.72 31.97 -0.30
CA TYR A 538 14.79 31.99 1.17
C TYR A 538 16.14 31.48 1.71
N GLU A 539 17.13 31.24 0.85
CA GLU A 539 18.45 30.71 1.19
C GLU A 539 18.37 29.41 2.02
N LEU A 540 17.41 28.54 1.69
CA LEU A 540 17.19 27.26 2.37
C LEU A 540 18.15 26.20 1.85
N ASP A 541 18.97 25.67 2.75
CA ASP A 541 19.91 24.62 2.42
C ASP A 541 19.25 23.27 2.11
N ALA A 542 19.82 22.53 1.15
CA ALA A 542 19.33 21.21 0.75
C ALA A 542 19.38 20.20 1.91
N MET A 543 20.34 20.33 2.85
CA MET A 543 20.41 19.44 4.02
C MET A 543 19.31 19.73 5.04
N PHE A 544 18.89 20.99 5.18
CA PHE A 544 17.77 21.33 6.05
C PHE A 544 16.48 20.64 5.55
N THR A 545 16.17 20.80 4.27
CA THR A 545 15.00 20.16 3.64
C THR A 545 15.06 18.63 3.75
N PHE A 546 16.24 18.04 3.53
CA PHE A 546 16.45 16.61 3.70
C PHE A 546 16.12 16.12 5.11
N ASN A 547 16.62 16.80 6.15
CA ASN A 547 16.36 16.43 7.55
C ASN A 547 14.87 16.53 7.91
N VAL A 548 14.19 17.56 7.44
CA VAL A 548 12.74 17.73 7.64
C VAL A 548 11.96 16.59 7.01
N VAL A 549 12.29 16.21 5.77
CA VAL A 549 11.60 15.13 5.05
C VAL A 549 11.88 13.77 5.67
N VAL A 550 13.12 13.50 6.09
CA VAL A 550 13.46 12.27 6.80
C VAL A 550 12.71 12.18 8.14
N GLY A 551 12.66 13.27 8.90
CA GLY A 551 11.87 13.34 10.14
C GLY A 551 10.38 13.09 9.91
N LEU A 552 9.80 13.71 8.88
CA LEU A 552 8.41 13.49 8.47
C LEU A 552 8.18 12.05 8.02
N THR A 553 9.12 11.45 7.29
CA THR A 553 9.04 10.05 6.84
C THR A 553 8.97 9.10 8.04
N CYS A 554 9.85 9.27 9.03
CA CYS A 554 9.82 8.48 10.27
C CYS A 554 8.47 8.61 10.98
N PHE A 555 7.93 9.83 11.05
CA PHE A 555 6.63 10.08 11.66
C PHE A 555 5.49 9.39 10.89
N ILE A 556 5.47 9.47 9.56
CA ILE A 556 4.47 8.82 8.69
C ILE A 556 4.53 7.29 8.87
N MET A 557 5.73 6.70 8.85
CA MET A 557 5.89 5.25 9.05
C MET A 557 5.44 4.81 10.45
N ALA A 558 5.83 5.54 11.49
CA ALA A 558 5.40 5.26 12.86
C ALA A 558 3.87 5.36 12.99
N TYR A 559 3.29 6.37 12.37
CA TYR A 559 1.85 6.57 12.33
C TYR A 559 1.13 5.43 11.61
N GLU A 560 1.62 4.99 10.45
CA GLU A 560 1.07 3.85 9.71
C GLU A 560 1.09 2.57 10.57
N ILE A 561 2.20 2.30 11.27
CA ILE A 561 2.34 1.17 12.18
C ILE A 561 1.31 1.25 13.32
N ILE A 562 1.13 2.41 13.93
CA ILE A 562 0.12 2.62 14.98
C ILE A 562 -1.29 2.34 14.44
N VAL A 563 -1.60 2.84 13.24
CA VAL A 563 -2.91 2.66 12.60
C VAL A 563 -3.18 1.17 12.34
N ILE A 564 -2.20 0.41 11.83
CA ILE A 564 -2.34 -1.05 11.67
C ILE A 564 -2.42 -1.78 13.02
N ALA A 565 -1.69 -1.33 14.04
CA ALA A 565 -1.75 -1.91 15.38
C ALA A 565 -3.14 -1.71 16.03
N ILE A 566 -3.76 -0.53 15.86
CA ILE A 566 -5.12 -0.25 16.31
C ILE A 566 -6.13 -1.20 15.65
N LYS A 567 -5.97 -1.46 14.34
CA LYS A 567 -6.79 -2.46 13.64
C LYS A 567 -6.62 -3.84 14.25
N ALA A 568 -5.39 -4.31 14.44
CA ALA A 568 -5.13 -5.63 15.02
C ALA A 568 -5.76 -5.76 16.42
N TRP A 569 -5.69 -4.70 17.23
CA TRP A 569 -6.33 -4.61 18.53
C TRP A 569 -7.86 -4.68 18.45
N ALA A 570 -8.49 -3.92 17.54
CA ALA A 570 -9.94 -3.90 17.37
C ALA A 570 -10.47 -5.28 16.96
N VAL A 571 -9.81 -5.94 15.98
CA VAL A 571 -10.15 -7.29 15.52
C VAL A 571 -10.04 -8.32 16.65
N LYS A 572 -9.00 -8.23 17.48
CA LYS A 572 -8.84 -9.12 18.65
C LYS A 572 -9.97 -8.95 19.66
N LYS A 573 -10.42 -7.71 19.90
CA LYS A 573 -11.47 -7.39 20.88
C LYS A 573 -12.87 -7.84 20.44
N GLU A 574 -13.12 -7.87 19.13
CA GLU A 574 -14.41 -8.24 18.54
C GLU A 574 -14.50 -9.73 18.19
N SER A 575 -13.40 -10.46 18.33
CA SER A 575 -13.42 -11.92 18.21
C SER A 575 -14.12 -12.52 19.43
N PRO A 576 -15.14 -13.39 19.25
CA PRO A 576 -15.70 -14.16 20.34
C PRO A 576 -14.56 -14.91 21.02
N SER A 577 -14.45 -14.83 22.35
CA SER A 577 -13.58 -15.73 23.09
C SER A 577 -13.99 -17.14 22.69
N GLN A 578 -13.11 -17.90 22.04
CA GLN A 578 -13.28 -19.34 21.91
C GLN A 578 -13.33 -19.87 23.35
N SER A 579 -14.54 -20.03 23.88
CA SER A 579 -14.75 -20.76 25.11
C SER A 579 -14.21 -22.15 24.85
N HIS A 580 -13.11 -22.51 25.53
CA HIS A 580 -12.70 -23.90 25.62
C HIS A 580 -13.95 -24.74 25.92
N PRO A 581 -14.20 -25.85 25.19
CA PRO A 581 -15.29 -26.73 25.54
C PRO A 581 -15.13 -27.13 27.01
N PRO A 582 -16.19 -27.08 27.83
CA PRO A 582 -16.08 -27.41 29.24
C PRO A 582 -15.59 -28.86 29.34
N SER A 583 -14.55 -29.06 30.14
CA SER A 583 -13.93 -30.35 30.41
C SER A 583 -14.91 -31.26 31.15
N TRP A 584 -15.81 -31.90 30.40
CA TRP A 584 -16.68 -32.97 30.89
C TRP A 584 -16.45 -34.22 30.05
N LEU A 585 -15.27 -34.82 30.22
CA LEU A 585 -15.07 -36.25 29.98
C LEU A 585 -14.35 -36.80 31.21
N PRO A 586 -14.97 -37.68 32.01
CA PRO A 586 -14.23 -38.44 33.00
C PRO A 586 -13.30 -39.40 32.25
N ALA A 587 -12.04 -39.45 32.67
CA ALA A 587 -11.10 -40.46 32.22
C ALA A 587 -11.67 -41.86 32.55
N ALA A 588 -11.80 -42.71 31.53
CA ALA A 588 -12.00 -44.14 31.65
C ALA A 588 -11.01 -44.84 30.73
#